data_AF-A0A960ARP2-F1
#
_entry.id   AF-A0A960ARP2-F1
#
_cell.length_a   1.000
_cell.length_b   1.000
_cell.length_c   1.000
_cell.angle_alpha   90.00
_cell.angle_beta   90.00
_cell.angle_gamma   90.00
#
_symmetry.space_group_name_H-M   'P 1'
#
loop_
_entity.id
_entity.type
_entity.pdbx_description
1 polymer ?
#
loop_
_entity_poly.entity_id
_entity_poly.type
_entity_poly.pdbx_seq_one_letter_code
_entity_poly.pdbx_strand_id
1 'polypeptide(L)'
;MHPTPHLETVIRDLDRHVARDGWAQPPRLFALVVEQEGVSVVEQAWDSDGEDLIGDLARISWPEDVSGAAVSVQRVLEPDHDVRVTVAALRNQEVGTAIRYRAHDSEEEVAVAPTLMPRLERAVWDTLQVQ
;
A
#
# COMPACT_ATOMS: atom_id res chain seq x y z
N MET A 1 -13.06 3.85 -22.61
CA MET A 1 -12.67 2.84 -21.61
C MET A 1 -11.26 3.18 -21.19
N HIS A 2 -11.04 3.65 -19.95
CA HIS A 2 -9.67 3.87 -19.46
C HIS A 2 -8.99 2.51 -19.29
N PRO A 3 -7.68 2.39 -19.57
CA PRO A 3 -6.94 1.17 -19.28
C PRO A 3 -7.01 0.89 -17.78
N THR A 4 -7.35 -0.35 -17.40
CA THR A 4 -7.26 -0.78 -16.01
C THR A 4 -5.79 -0.72 -15.60
N PRO A 5 -5.45 -0.06 -14.48
CA PRO A 5 -4.07 -0.01 -14.05
C PRO A 5 -3.54 -1.39 -13.68
N HIS A 6 -2.29 -1.65 -14.02
CA HIS A 6 -1.57 -2.82 -13.53
C HIS A 6 -1.17 -2.55 -12.08
N LEU A 7 -1.90 -3.13 -11.12
CA LEU A 7 -1.69 -2.89 -9.69
C LEU A 7 -0.26 -3.22 -9.25
N GLU A 8 0.36 -4.23 -9.86
CA GLU A 8 1.77 -4.58 -9.62
C GLU A 8 2.71 -3.40 -9.90
N THR A 9 2.54 -2.69 -11.02
CA THR A 9 3.38 -1.53 -11.37
C THR A 9 3.21 -0.43 -10.33
N VAL A 10 1.95 -0.13 -9.97
CA VAL A 10 1.62 0.89 -8.95
C VAL A 10 2.28 0.56 -7.61
N ILE A 11 2.20 -0.70 -7.17
CA ILE A 11 2.79 -1.14 -5.91
C ILE A 11 4.32 -1.01 -5.93
N ARG A 12 4.99 -1.38 -7.03
CA ARG A 12 6.45 -1.25 -7.15
C ARG A 12 6.89 0.20 -7.09
N ASP A 13 6.18 1.09 -7.79
CA ASP A 13 6.49 2.51 -7.79
C ASP A 13 6.22 3.14 -6.42
N LEU A 14 5.16 2.73 -5.73
CA LEU A 14 4.87 3.12 -4.36
C LEU A 14 5.95 2.66 -3.37
N ASP A 15 6.38 1.40 -3.43
CA ASP A 15 7.48 0.90 -2.60
C ASP A 15 8.75 1.72 -2.83
N ARG A 16 9.14 1.95 -4.09
CA ARG A 16 10.32 2.78 -4.42
C ARG A 16 10.17 4.21 -3.91
N HIS A 17 8.98 4.80 -4.05
CA HIS A 17 8.68 6.14 -3.54
C HIS A 17 8.88 6.23 -2.03
N VAL A 18 8.26 5.33 -1.27
CA VAL A 18 8.39 5.31 0.20
C VAL A 18 9.82 4.98 0.62
N ALA A 19 10.53 4.13 -0.13
CA ALA A 19 11.91 3.76 0.16
C ALA A 19 12.90 4.92 0.14
N ARG A 20 12.64 5.95 -0.68
CA ARG A 20 13.51 7.14 -0.76
C ARG A 20 13.63 7.90 0.56
N ASP A 21 12.61 7.81 1.40
CA ASP A 21 12.58 8.45 2.72
C ASP A 21 13.24 7.58 3.81
N GLY A 22 13.83 6.44 3.44
CA GLY A 22 14.63 5.57 4.32
C GLY A 22 13.80 4.66 5.24
N TRP A 23 14.43 4.13 6.28
CA TRP A 23 13.78 3.28 7.29
C TRP A 23 13.32 4.10 8.51
N ALA A 24 12.59 3.48 9.43
CA ALA A 24 11.96 4.09 10.60
C ALA A 24 10.93 5.19 10.28
N GLN A 25 10.05 4.94 9.30
CA GLN A 25 8.93 5.83 8.97
C GLN A 25 7.62 5.34 9.62
N PRO A 26 6.68 6.25 9.95
CA PRO A 26 5.32 5.86 10.29
C PRO A 26 4.62 5.17 9.11
N PRO A 27 3.51 4.46 9.35
CA PRO A 27 2.62 4.01 8.28
C PRO A 27 2.19 5.17 7.36
N ARG A 28 2.11 4.90 6.06
CA ARG A 28 1.69 5.87 5.04
C ARG A 28 0.49 5.34 4.27
N LEU A 29 -0.52 6.19 4.08
CA LEU A 29 -1.77 5.86 3.41
C LEU A 29 -1.87 6.62 2.08
N PHE A 30 -2.35 5.94 1.03
CA PHE A 30 -2.44 6.50 -0.32
C PHE A 30 -3.82 6.23 -0.93
N ALA A 31 -4.35 7.23 -1.63
CA ALA A 31 -5.47 7.08 -2.55
C ALA A 31 -4.94 6.78 -3.96
N LEU A 32 -5.60 5.87 -4.67
CA LEU A 32 -5.35 5.56 -6.09
C LEU A 32 -6.55 6.06 -6.90
N VAL A 33 -6.32 7.00 -7.81
CA VAL A 33 -7.35 7.58 -8.68
C VAL A 33 -7.00 7.26 -10.13
N VAL A 34 -7.92 6.59 -10.83
CA VAL A 34 -7.75 6.29 -12.26
C VAL A 34 -8.14 7.53 -13.07
N GLU A 35 -7.22 8.01 -13.89
CA GLU A 35 -7.35 9.18 -14.74
C GLU A 35 -7.12 8.81 -16.22
N GLN A 36 -7.38 9.75 -17.15
CA GLN A 36 -7.34 9.51 -18.61
C GLN A 36 -6.01 8.93 -19.09
N GLU A 37 -4.92 9.32 -18.45
CA GLU A 37 -3.56 8.97 -18.86
C GLU A 37 -2.85 8.01 -17.88
N GLY A 38 -3.51 7.54 -16.81
CA GLY A 38 -2.88 6.63 -15.86
C GLY A 38 -3.54 6.58 -14.48
N VAL A 39 -2.71 6.35 -13.45
CA VAL A 39 -3.13 6.37 -12.04
C VAL A 39 -2.40 7.49 -11.33
N SER A 40 -3.19 8.39 -10.74
CA SER A 40 -2.70 9.34 -9.76
C SER A 40 -2.66 8.67 -8.39
N VAL A 41 -1.53 8.81 -7.71
CA VAL A 41 -1.27 8.25 -6.39
C VAL A 41 -1.08 9.39 -5.42
N VAL A 42 -2.03 9.57 -4.51
CA VAL A 42 -2.08 10.73 -3.61
C VAL A 42 -1.89 10.26 -2.17
N GLU A 43 -0.77 10.64 -1.57
CA GLU A 43 -0.52 10.42 -0.15
C GLU A 43 -1.50 11.22 0.71
N GLN A 44 -2.04 10.59 1.75
CA GLN A 44 -2.91 11.23 2.70
C GLN A 44 -2.19 11.50 4.01
N ALA A 45 -2.58 12.61 4.65
CA ALA A 45 -2.29 12.78 6.06
C ALA A 45 -3.02 11.68 6.85
N TRP A 46 -2.26 10.88 7.60
CA TRP A 46 -2.81 9.80 8.40
C TRP A 46 -2.10 9.74 9.75
N ASP A 47 -2.90 9.77 10.83
CA ASP A 47 -2.41 9.69 12.21
C ASP A 47 -2.53 8.24 12.69
N SER A 48 -1.52 7.45 12.35
CA SER A 48 -1.37 6.05 12.78
C SER A 48 0.10 5.79 13.11
N ASP A 49 0.35 5.10 14.21
CA ASP A 49 1.67 4.56 14.57
C ASP A 49 1.86 3.11 14.08
N GLY A 50 0.78 2.48 13.60
CA GLY A 50 0.76 1.14 13.05
C GLY A 50 0.69 0.01 14.07
N GLU A 51 0.47 0.30 15.36
CA GLU A 51 0.27 -0.73 16.41
C GLU A 51 -1.02 -1.54 16.15
N ASP A 52 -2.14 -0.88 15.89
CA ASP A 52 -3.41 -1.51 15.44
C ASP A 52 -3.77 -1.08 14.02
N LEU A 53 -2.89 -1.42 13.07
CA LEU A 53 -3.04 -1.02 11.66
C LEU A 53 -4.40 -1.42 11.06
N ILE A 54 -4.95 -2.59 11.43
CA ILE A 54 -6.25 -3.05 10.91
C ILE A 54 -7.38 -2.22 11.52
N GLY A 55 -7.36 -1.98 12.83
CA GLY A 55 -8.33 -1.11 13.49
C GLY A 55 -8.26 0.34 12.98
N ASP A 56 -7.09 0.83 12.62
CA ASP A 56 -6.88 2.15 12.02
C ASP A 56 -7.47 2.24 10.62
N LEU A 57 -7.18 1.25 9.76
CA LEU A 57 -7.75 1.16 8.41
C LEU A 57 -9.28 1.04 8.45
N ALA A 58 -9.86 0.34 9.43
CA ALA A 58 -11.31 0.20 9.57
C ALA A 58 -12.05 1.53 9.81
N ARG A 59 -11.33 2.60 10.18
CA ARG A 59 -11.89 3.96 10.33
C ARG A 59 -11.79 4.80 9.06
N ILE A 60 -11.11 4.30 8.02
CA ILE A 60 -10.95 4.97 6.73
C ILE A 60 -12.12 4.61 5.83
N SER A 61 -12.69 5.63 5.19
CA SER A 61 -13.71 5.46 4.14
C SER A 61 -13.38 6.38 2.97
N TRP A 62 -13.41 5.82 1.77
CA TRP A 62 -13.06 6.53 0.56
C TRP A 62 -14.30 6.87 -0.30
N PRO A 63 -14.34 8.09 -0.89
CA PRO A 63 -15.32 8.44 -1.91
C PRO A 63 -15.29 7.48 -3.10
N GLU A 64 -16.38 7.43 -3.87
CA GLU A 64 -16.52 6.56 -5.03
C GLU A 64 -15.48 6.82 -6.13
N ASP A 65 -15.04 8.08 -6.26
CA ASP A 65 -14.03 8.49 -7.24
C ASP A 65 -12.62 7.90 -6.94
N VAL A 66 -12.37 7.50 -5.69
CA VAL A 66 -11.14 6.80 -5.32
C VAL A 66 -11.25 5.35 -5.77
N SER A 67 -10.50 4.99 -6.81
CA SER A 67 -10.57 3.67 -7.45
C SER A 67 -9.86 2.57 -6.63
N GLY A 68 -8.91 2.96 -5.79
CA GLY A 68 -8.16 2.04 -4.94
C GLY A 68 -7.45 2.75 -3.79
N ALA A 69 -6.85 1.98 -2.91
CA ALA A 69 -6.08 2.47 -1.77
C ALA A 69 -4.83 1.63 -1.58
N ALA A 70 -3.80 2.24 -0.98
CA ALA A 70 -2.60 1.53 -0.58
C ALA A 70 -2.11 1.98 0.79
N VAL A 71 -1.44 1.08 1.50
CA VAL A 71 -0.77 1.35 2.76
C VAL A 71 0.66 0.83 2.69
N SER A 72 1.63 1.63 3.12
CA SER A 72 3.00 1.18 3.33
C SER A 72 3.34 1.25 4.81
N VAL A 73 3.90 0.18 5.35
CA VAL A 73 4.21 0.07 6.76
C VAL A 73 5.51 -0.68 6.98
N GLN A 74 6.26 -0.28 8.00
CA GLN A 74 7.47 -0.97 8.42
C GLN A 74 7.16 -1.89 9.60
N ARG A 75 7.76 -3.08 9.61
CA ARG A 75 7.68 -4.04 10.70
C ARG A 75 9.09 -4.37 11.14
N VAL A 76 9.39 -3.98 12.37
CA VAL A 76 10.64 -4.30 13.04
C VAL A 76 10.54 -5.72 13.56
N LEU A 77 11.42 -6.59 13.07
CA LEU A 77 11.52 -7.97 13.53
C LEU A 77 12.73 -8.09 14.47
N GLU A 78 13.89 -7.70 13.97
CA GLU A 78 15.18 -7.60 14.67
C GLU A 78 15.99 -6.45 14.04
N PRO A 79 17.03 -5.90 14.69
CA PRO A 79 17.88 -4.88 14.10
C PRO A 79 18.39 -5.29 12.70
N ASP A 80 18.25 -4.41 11.72
CA ASP A 80 18.61 -4.61 10.31
C ASP A 80 17.86 -5.73 9.56
N HIS A 81 16.84 -6.35 10.18
CA HIS A 81 15.97 -7.38 9.58
C HIS A 81 14.52 -6.89 9.45
N ASP A 82 14.33 -5.58 9.44
CA ASP A 82 13.03 -4.96 9.23
C ASP A 82 12.50 -5.26 7.82
N VAL A 83 11.18 -5.38 7.71
CA VAL A 83 10.50 -5.47 6.42
C VAL A 83 9.62 -4.24 6.21
N ARG A 84 9.64 -3.69 4.99
CA ARG A 84 8.60 -2.78 4.53
C ARG A 84 7.59 -3.60 3.75
N VAL A 85 6.33 -3.46 4.15
CA VAL A 85 5.19 -4.06 3.47
C VAL A 85 4.40 -2.94 2.83
N THR A 86 4.18 -3.01 1.53
CA THR A 86 3.26 -2.12 0.81
C THR A 86 2.12 -2.95 0.26
N VAL A 87 0.91 -2.70 0.74
CA VAL A 87 -0.31 -3.39 0.30
C VAL A 87 -1.18 -2.42 -0.47
N ALA A 88 -1.71 -2.84 -1.61
CA ALA A 88 -2.71 -2.07 -2.34
C ALA A 88 -3.91 -2.93 -2.73
N ALA A 89 -5.07 -2.28 -2.83
CA ALA A 89 -6.31 -2.87 -3.29
C ALA A 89 -7.05 -1.91 -4.23
N LEU A 90 -7.74 -2.49 -5.21
CA LEU A 90 -8.66 -1.80 -6.10
C LEU A 90 -10.10 -2.23 -5.81
N ARG A 91 -11.08 -1.36 -6.12
CA ARG A 91 -12.51 -1.68 -5.94
C ARG A 91 -12.95 -2.96 -6.67
N ASN A 92 -12.30 -3.30 -7.78
CA ASN A 92 -12.55 -4.52 -8.56
C ASN A 92 -12.03 -5.82 -7.88
N GLN A 93 -11.62 -5.77 -6.61
CA GLN A 93 -11.08 -6.88 -5.81
C GLN A 93 -9.66 -7.32 -6.19
N GLU A 94 -8.99 -6.60 -7.09
CA GLU A 94 -7.57 -6.81 -7.31
C GLU A 94 -6.79 -6.32 -6.08
N VAL A 95 -5.89 -7.16 -5.58
CA VAL A 95 -5.04 -6.88 -4.42
C VAL A 95 -3.60 -7.29 -4.73
N GLY A 96 -2.66 -6.61 -4.10
CA GLY A 96 -1.25 -6.97 -4.20
C GLY A 96 -0.46 -6.53 -2.98
N THR A 97 0.62 -7.26 -2.71
CA THR A 97 1.55 -6.96 -1.63
C THR A 97 2.97 -6.91 -2.20
N ALA A 98 3.70 -5.83 -1.94
CA ALA A 98 5.15 -5.75 -2.03
C ALA A 98 5.79 -5.95 -0.67
N ILE A 99 6.89 -6.70 -0.64
CA ILE A 99 7.77 -6.80 0.52
C ILE A 99 9.19 -6.46 0.11
N ARG A 100 9.79 -5.54 0.87
CA ARG A 100 11.20 -5.18 0.82
C ARG A 100 11.84 -5.52 2.15
N TYR A 101 12.95 -6.26 2.11
CA TYR A 101 13.74 -6.61 3.29
C TYR A 101 14.88 -5.63 3.44
N ARG A 102 15.09 -5.09 4.64
CA ARG A 102 16.16 -4.12 4.92
C ARG A 102 17.56 -4.66 4.64
N ALA A 103 17.79 -5.94 4.92
CA ALA A 103 19.04 -6.63 4.59
C ALA A 103 19.30 -6.76 3.07
N HIS A 104 18.27 -6.54 2.24
CA HIS A 104 18.28 -6.62 0.77
C HIS A 104 17.64 -5.36 0.18
N ASP A 105 18.14 -4.19 0.59
CA ASP A 105 17.55 -2.90 0.25
C ASP A 105 18.16 -2.29 -1.03
N SER A 106 17.91 -2.93 -2.16
CA SER A 106 18.18 -2.36 -3.50
C SER A 106 16.87 -2.15 -4.28
N GLU A 107 16.83 -1.22 -5.23
CA GLU A 107 15.58 -0.90 -5.95
C GLU A 107 14.97 -2.12 -6.68
N GLU A 108 15.80 -3.09 -7.06
CA GLU A 108 15.39 -4.30 -7.78
C GLU A 108 14.98 -5.47 -6.87
N GLU A 109 15.34 -5.42 -5.58
CA GLU A 109 15.08 -6.49 -4.59
C GLU A 109 13.73 -6.32 -3.86
N VAL A 110 12.66 -6.04 -4.62
CA VAL A 110 11.29 -6.02 -4.10
C VAL A 110 10.48 -7.20 -4.64
N ALA A 111 10.04 -8.06 -3.73
CA ALA A 111 9.14 -9.15 -4.04
C ALA A 111 7.70 -8.63 -4.09
N VAL A 112 6.98 -8.89 -5.18
CA VAL A 112 5.55 -8.57 -5.31
C VAL A 112 4.78 -9.85 -5.53
N ALA A 113 3.77 -10.07 -4.72
CA ALA A 113 2.85 -11.19 -4.85
C ALA A 113 1.46 -10.81 -4.31
N PRO A 114 0.37 -11.24 -4.96
CA PRO A 114 -0.95 -11.17 -4.36
C PRO A 114 -1.08 -12.21 -3.24
N THR A 115 -1.99 -11.98 -2.28
CA THR A 115 -2.38 -12.96 -1.25
C THR A 115 -1.30 -13.27 -0.22
N LEU A 116 -0.25 -12.45 -0.14
CA LEU A 116 0.83 -12.65 0.83
C LEU A 116 0.42 -12.20 2.23
N MET A 117 -0.46 -11.20 2.31
CA MET A 117 -1.02 -10.72 3.57
C MET A 117 -2.55 -10.61 3.50
N PRO A 118 -3.28 -11.74 3.43
CA PRO A 118 -4.71 -11.74 3.10
C PRO A 118 -5.57 -10.88 4.03
N ARG A 119 -5.22 -10.82 5.33
CA ARG A 119 -5.93 -9.98 6.30
C ARG A 119 -5.72 -8.49 6.06
N LEU A 120 -4.49 -8.08 5.73
CA LEU A 120 -4.18 -6.68 5.50
C LEU A 120 -4.69 -6.22 4.14
N GLU A 121 -4.52 -7.04 3.10
CA GLU A 121 -5.12 -6.83 1.78
C GLU A 121 -6.63 -6.64 1.88
N ARG A 122 -7.30 -7.49 2.67
CA ARG A 122 -8.73 -7.35 2.93
C ARG A 122 -9.05 -6.06 3.67
N ALA A 123 -8.32 -5.70 4.71
CA ALA A 123 -8.54 -4.46 5.46
C ALA A 123 -8.40 -3.22 4.58
N VAL A 124 -7.40 -3.18 3.68
CA VAL A 124 -7.23 -2.09 2.70
C VAL A 124 -8.42 -2.04 1.73
N TRP A 125 -8.84 -3.20 1.20
CA TRP A 125 -10.01 -3.28 0.32
C TRP A 125 -11.31 -2.85 1.02
N ASP A 126 -11.46 -3.13 2.32
CA ASP A 126 -12.62 -2.75 3.12
C ASP A 126 -12.76 -1.23 3.25
N THR A 127 -11.66 -0.48 3.27
CA THR A 127 -11.70 1.00 3.28
C THR A 127 -12.39 1.61 2.06
N LEU A 128 -12.41 0.87 0.95
CA LEU A 128 -13.04 1.29 -0.29
C LEU A 128 -14.53 0.99 -0.28
N GLN A 129 -15.03 0.07 0.56
CA GLN A 129 -16.45 -0.27 0.50
C GLN A 129 -17.28 0.91 1.00
N VAL A 130 -18.24 1.36 0.19
CA VAL A 130 -19.19 2.40 0.59
C VAL A 130 -19.97 1.87 1.79
N GLN A 131 -19.90 2.57 2.93
CA GLN A 131 -20.77 2.29 4.07
C GLN A 131 -22.11 3.00 3.92
#